data_AF-A0A7C6E5F4-F1
#
_entry.id   AF-A0A7C6E5F4-F1
#
_cell.length_a   1.000
_cell.length_b   1.000
_cell.length_c   1.000
_cell.angle_alpha   90.00
_cell.angle_beta   90.00
_cell.angle_gamma   90.00
#
_symmetry.space_group_name_H-M   'P 1'
#
loop_
_entity.id
_entity.type
_entity.pdbx_description
1 polymer ?
#
loop_
_entity_poly.entity_id
_entity_poly.type
_entity_poly.pdbx_seq_one_letter_code
_entity_poly.pdbx_strand_id
1 'polypeptide(L)' 'MHFTPTGASWLNLVERLFADLTERCVRRGSYRAGRELEKALLEYLDRRNKHPKPFVWMASAELVLGKVARLSKRISNSGH' A
#
# COMPACT_ATOMS: atom_id res chain seq x y z
N MET A 1 10.95 5.87 -14.75
CA MET A 1 11.34 6.27 -13.38
C MET A 1 10.12 6.09 -12.49
N HIS A 2 10.18 5.20 -11.50
CA HIS A 2 9.13 5.09 -10.47
C HIS A 2 9.51 6.04 -9.33
N PHE A 3 8.73 7.10 -9.12
CA PHE A 3 8.98 8.06 -8.04
C PHE A 3 8.17 7.66 -6.81
N THR A 4 8.86 7.31 -5.72
CA THR A 4 8.22 7.10 -4.42
C THR A 4 8.60 8.27 -3.51
N PRO A 5 7.66 9.17 -3.16
CA PRO A 5 7.97 10.31 -2.32
C PRO A 5 8.50 9.86 -0.95
N THR A 6 9.45 10.61 -0.41
CA THR A 6 9.99 10.39 0.94
C THR A 6 8.86 10.48 1.97
N GLY A 7 8.56 9.38 2.66
CA GLY A 7 7.44 9.27 3.60
C GLY A 7 6.23 8.46 3.09
N ALA A 8 6.22 8.08 1.81
CA ALA A 8 5.16 7.27 1.22
C ALA A 8 5.40 5.75 1.36
N SER A 9 5.94 5.29 2.50
CA SER A 9 6.16 3.85 2.72
C SER A 9 4.84 3.06 2.80
N TRP A 10 3.71 3.73 3.01
CA TRP A 10 2.37 3.15 2.88
C TRP A 10 2.02 2.79 1.43
N LEU A 11 2.60 3.48 0.43
CA LEU A 11 2.39 3.18 -0.98
C LEU A 11 2.95 1.78 -1.33
N ASN A 12 4.05 1.38 -0.71
CA ASN A 12 4.57 0.01 -0.84
C ASN A 12 3.57 -1.06 -0.34
N LEU A 13 2.73 -0.73 0.66
CA LEU A 13 1.67 -1.64 1.11
C LEU A 13 0.52 -1.71 0.09
N VAL A 14 0.17 -0.58 -0.51
CA VAL A 14 -0.82 -0.50 -1.59
C VAL A 14 -0.35 -1.26 -2.83
N GLU A 15 0.92 -1.10 -3.22
CA GLU A 15 1.53 -1.84 -4.34
C GLU A 15 1.49 -3.35 -4.08
N ARG A 16 1.83 -3.80 -2.87
CA ARG A 16 1.72 -5.22 -2.48
C ARG A 16 0.29 -5.74 -2.51
N LEU A 17 -0.69 -4.93 -2.13
CA LEU A 17 -2.11 -5.29 -2.23
C LEU A 17 -2.52 -5.50 -3.70
N PHE A 18 -2.15 -4.59 -4.60
CA PHE A 18 -2.44 -4.73 -6.04
C PHE A 18 -1.72 -5.93 -6.67
N ALA A 19 -0.49 -6.23 -6.26
CA ALA A 19 0.22 -7.42 -6.71
C ALA A 19 -0.52 -8.71 -6.32
N ASP A 20 -0.95 -8.82 -5.07
CA ASP A 20 -1.70 -9.97 -4.54
C ASP A 20 -3.06 -10.14 -5.24
N LEU A 21 -3.79 -9.05 -5.46
CA LEU A 21 -5.03 -9.02 -6.26
C LEU A 21 -4.79 -9.53 -7.68
N THR A 22 -3.72 -9.08 -8.33
CA THR A 22 -3.39 -9.45 -9.70
C THR A 22 -3.05 -10.93 -9.81
N GLU A 23 -2.23 -11.45 -8.90
CA GLU A 23 -1.79 -12.85 -8.93
C GLU A 23 -2.88 -13.85 -8.55
N ARG A 24 -3.77 -13.49 -7.62
CA ARG A 24 -4.76 -14.43 -7.08
C ARG A 24 -6.13 -14.30 -7.73
N CYS A 25 -6.51 -13.12 -8.18
CA CYS A 25 -7.80 -12.88 -8.83
C CYS A 25 -7.60 -12.77 -10.35
N VAL A 26 -6.89 -11.74 -10.82
CA VAL A 26 -6.86 -11.38 -12.24
C VAL A 26 -6.22 -12.46 -13.12
N ARG A 27 -5.05 -12.97 -12.75
CA ARG A 27 -4.32 -13.98 -13.55
C ARG A 27 -4.90 -15.39 -13.49
N ARG A 28 -5.70 -15.69 -12.46
CA ARG A 28 -6.28 -17.04 -12.24
C ARG A 28 -7.75 -17.14 -12.65
N GLY A 29 -8.42 -16.00 -12.84
CA GLY A 29 -9.79 -15.95 -13.33
C GLY A 29 -9.87 -15.89 -14.85
N SER A 30 -10.96 -16.39 -15.40
CA SER A 30 -11.39 -16.15 -16.77
C SER A 30 -12.73 -15.42 -16.70
N TYR A 31 -12.78 -14.20 -17.25
CA TYR A 31 -13.92 -13.30 -17.14
C TYR A 31 -14.43 -12.98 -18.54
N ARG A 32 -15.73 -13.10 -18.76
CA ARG A 32 -16.38 -12.84 -20.05
C ARG A 32 -16.81 -11.39 -20.20
N ALA A 33 -16.94 -10.66 -19.08
CA ALA A 33 -17.32 -9.26 -19.04
C ALA A 33 -16.65 -8.52 -17.88
N GLY A 34 -16.52 -7.20 -18.01
CA GLY A 34 -15.93 -6.35 -16.96
C GLY A 34 -16.65 -6.45 -15.61
N ARG A 35 -17.98 -6.59 -15.62
CA ARG A 35 -18.76 -6.77 -14.38
C ARG A 35 -18.42 -8.06 -13.63
N GLU A 36 -18.05 -9.13 -14.34
CA GLU A 36 -17.64 -10.38 -13.70
C GLU A 36 -16.28 -10.23 -13.00
N LEU A 37 -15.35 -9.52 -13.64
CA LEU A 37 -14.06 -9.18 -13.03
C LEU A 37 -14.26 -8.29 -11.80
N GLU A 38 -15.08 -7.26 -11.90
CA GLU A 38 -15.40 -6.35 -10.79
C GLU A 38 -15.98 -7.12 -9.59
N LYS A 39 -16.97 -7.98 -9.84
CA LYS A 39 -17.56 -8.83 -8.80
C LYS A 39 -16.51 -9.73 -8.14
N ALA A 40 -15.65 -10.38 -8.93
CA ALA A 40 -14.61 -11.25 -8.41
C ALA A 40 -13.57 -10.49 -7.57
N LEU A 41 -13.21 -9.26 -7.96
CA LEU A 41 -12.31 -8.40 -7.20
C LEU A 41 -12.93 -8.03 -5.84
N LEU A 42 -14.20 -7.64 -5.81
CA LEU A 42 -14.91 -7.31 -4.57
C LEU A 42 -15.04 -8.52 -3.64
N GLU A 43 -15.42 -9.69 -4.16
CA GLU A 43 -15.49 -10.93 -3.39
C GLU A 43 -14.12 -11.35 -2.84
N TYR A 44 -13.06 -11.16 -3.63
CA TYR A 44 -11.69 -11.40 -3.16
C TYR A 44 -11.33 -10.48 -2.00
N LEU A 45 -11.62 -9.18 -2.10
CA LEU A 45 -11.35 -8.20 -1.05
C LEU A 45 -12.12 -8.53 0.23
N ASP A 46 -13.41 -8.85 0.13
CA ASP A 46 -14.23 -9.24 1.28
C ASP A 46 -13.65 -10.47 2.00
N ARG A 47 -13.30 -11.51 1.25
CA ARG A 47 -12.68 -12.71 1.82
C ARG A 47 -11.33 -12.41 2.47
N ARG A 48 -10.51 -11.59 1.83
CA ARG A 48 -9.20 -11.19 2.36
C ARG A 48 -9.35 -10.35 3.64
N ASN A 49 -10.37 -9.51 3.71
CA ASN A 49 -10.64 -8.66 4.88
C ASN A 49 -11.24 -9.46 6.06
N LYS A 50 -11.92 -10.59 5.82
CA LYS A 50 -12.38 -11.50 6.89
C LYS A 50 -11.22 -12.17 7.63
N HIS A 51 -10.10 -12.42 6.96
CA HIS A 51 -8.87 -12.94 7.55
C HIS A 51 -7.69 -12.05 7.17
N PRO A 52 -7.62 -10.84 7.75
CA PRO A 52 -6.61 -9.88 7.36
C PRO A 52 -5.24 -10.47 7.70
N LYS A 53 -4.31 -10.43 6.74
CA LYS A 53 -2.89 -10.64 7.01
C LYS A 53 -2.28 -9.26 7.20
N PRO A 54 -2.04 -8.83 8.46
CA PRO A 54 -1.47 -7.52 8.71
C PRO A 54 -0.09 -7.46 8.06
N PHE A 55 0.16 -6.39 7.33
CA PHE A 55 1.53 -6.11 6.93
C PHE A 55 2.29 -5.67 8.18
N VAL A 56 3.33 -6.42 8.56
CA VAL A 56 4.17 -6.06 9.70
C VAL A 56 4.96 -4.81 9.35
N TRP A 57 4.73 -3.76 10.11
CA TRP A 57 5.44 -2.51 9.98
C TRP A 57 6.83 -2.66 10.61
N MET A 58 7.90 -2.59 9.81
CA MET A 58 9.26 -2.80 10.30
C MET A 58 9.93 -1.54 10.88
N ALA A 59 9.35 -0.35 10.66
CA ALA A 59 9.95 0.88 11.17
C ALA A 59 9.45 1.16 12.60
N SER A 60 10.36 1.21 13.58
CA SER A 60 9.98 1.57 14.95
C SER A 60 9.41 3.00 15.02
N ALA A 61 8.54 3.25 15.99
CA ALA A 61 7.95 4.57 16.22
C ALA A 61 9.04 5.64 16.39
N GLU A 62 10.12 5.31 17.10
CA GLU A 62 11.29 6.19 17.29
C GLU A 62 11.97 6.57 15.96
N LEU A 63 12.07 5.62 15.03
CA LEU A 63 12.66 5.84 13.71
C LEU A 63 11.81 6.80 12.87
N VAL A 64 10.48 6.68 12.99
CA VAL A 64 9.51 7.58 12.35
C VAL A 64 9.56 8.97 12.98
N LEU A 65 9.48 9.07 14.30
CA LEU A 65 9.53 10.34 15.04
C LEU A 65 10.86 11.07 14.79
N GLY A 66 11.98 10.34 14.77
CA GLY A 66 13.29 10.90 14.44
C GLY A 66 13.38 11.41 13.00
N LYS A 67 12.74 10.74 12.03
CA LYS A 67 12.63 11.25 10.65
C LYS A 67 11.79 12.51 10.58
N VAL A 68 10.65 12.55 11.27
CA VAL A 68 9.78 13.74 11.34
C VAL A 68 10.53 14.91 11.95
N ALA A 69 11.19 14.73 13.10
CA ALA A 69 11.96 15.78 13.76
C ALA A 69 13.08 16.37 12.88
N ARG A 70 13.83 15.52 12.17
CA ARG A 70 14.87 15.98 11.22
C ARG A 70 14.28 16.75 10.05
N LEU A 71 13.14 16.30 9.52
CA LEU A 71 12.45 16.98 8.43
C LEU A 71 11.93 18.34 8.91
N SER A 72 11.20 18.39 10.03
CA SER A 72 10.72 19.63 10.64
C SER A 72 11.86 20.63 10.87
N LYS A 73 13.01 20.17 11.37
CA LYS A 73 14.20 21.02 11.55
C LYS A 73 14.76 21.56 10.23
N ARG A 74 14.74 20.78 9.14
CA ARG A 74 15.18 21.26 7.82
C ARG A 74 14.22 22.30 7.27
N ILE A 75 12.91 22.10 7.42
CA ILE A 75 11.89 23.02 6.90
C ILE A 75 11.83 24.31 7.73
N SER A 76 12.01 24.22 9.06
CA SER A 76 12.06 25.40 9.93
C SER A 76 13.31 26.25 9.70
N ASN A 77 14.38 25.67 9.14
CA ASN A 77 15.65 26.35 8.88
C ASN A 77 15.83 26.72 7.39
N SER A 78 14.87 26.36 6.53
CA SER A 78 14.75 26.89 5.17
C SER A 78 13.97 28.20 5.24
N GLY A 79 14.68 29.31 5.43
CA GLY A 79 14.11 30.63 5.66
C GLY A 79 13.08 31.05 4.60
N HIS A 80 11.88 31.38 5.09
CA HIS A 80 11.10 32.50 4.63
C HIS A 80 11.19 33.61 5.68
#